data_AF-A0A0C9T4J9-F1
#
_entry.id   AF-A0A0C9T4J9-F1
#
_cell.length_a   1.000
_cell.length_b   1.000
_cell.length_c   1.000
_cell.angle_alpha   90.00
_cell.angle_beta   90.00
_cell.angle_gamma   90.00
#
_symmetry.space_group_name_H-M   'P 1'
#
loop_
_entity.id
_entity.type
_entity.pdbx_description
1 polymer ?
#
loop_
_entity_poly.entity_id
_entity_poly.type
_entity_poly.pdbx_seq_one_letter_code
_entity_poly.pdbx_strand_id
1 'polypeptide(L)' 'MNQEVETYLHIFCKGKPNEWSRLLSTAEFAHNFNIHSVTKKSPFFLTLRYESHSYPSIAKNSPLPSIKECLSTLKEA' A
#
# COMPACT_ATOMS: atom_id res chain seq x y z
N MET A 1 16.41 8.01 -3.16
CA MET A 1 16.16 7.16 -4.36
C MET A 1 15.46 5.90 -3.87
N ASN A 2 14.27 5.57 -4.37
CA ASN A 2 13.53 4.35 -3.96
C ASN A 2 13.70 3.28 -5.04
N GLN A 3 14.80 2.51 -4.94
CA GLN A 3 15.20 1.52 -5.95
C GLN A 3 14.12 0.47 -6.22
N GLU A 4 13.33 0.11 -5.21
CA GLU A 4 12.23 -0.85 -5.37
C GLU A 4 11.14 -0.30 -6.28
N VAL A 5 10.70 0.94 -6.07
CA VAL A 5 9.67 1.60 -6.89
C VAL A 5 10.15 1.75 -8.34
N GLU A 6 11.40 2.15 -8.54
CA GLU A 6 11.99 2.23 -9.88
C GLU A 6 12.03 0.87 -10.57
N THR A 7 12.36 -0.20 -9.84
CA THR A 7 12.36 -1.57 -10.37
C THR A 7 10.96 -2.01 -10.78
N TYR A 8 9.94 -1.75 -9.96
CA TYR A 8 8.55 -2.04 -10.29
C TYR A 8 8.10 -1.30 -11.55
N LEU A 9 8.35 0.01 -11.61
CA LEU A 9 8.00 0.82 -12.78
C LEU A 9 8.72 0.31 -14.03
N HIS A 10 9.99 -0.04 -13.93
CA HIS A 10 10.74 -0.59 -15.07
C HIS A 10 10.13 -1.91 -15.57
N ILE A 11 9.80 -2.83 -14.66
CA ILE A 11 9.18 -4.12 -15.02
C ILE A 11 7.81 -3.91 -15.67
N PHE A 12 6.96 -3.05 -15.09
CA PHE A 12 5.61 -2.82 -15.62
C PHE A 12 5.62 -2.07 -16.96
N CYS A 13 6.43 -1.02 -17.08
CA CYS A 13 6.57 -0.27 -18.33
C CYS A 13 7.22 -1.10 -19.43
N LYS A 14 8.15 -2.01 -19.10
CA LYS A 14 8.81 -2.89 -20.08
C LYS A 14 7.91 -4.04 -20.53
N GLY A 15 7.20 -4.69 -19.59
CA GLY A 15 6.35 -5.84 -19.90
C GLY A 15 4.99 -5.47 -20.49
N LYS A 16 4.44 -4.32 -20.10
CA LYS A 16 3.10 -3.86 -20.48
C LYS A 16 3.04 -2.33 -20.66
N PRO A 17 3.73 -1.77 -21.67
CA PRO A 17 3.87 -0.33 -21.87
C PRO A 17 2.56 0.43 -22.11
N ASN A 18 1.47 -0.23 -22.49
CA ASN A 18 0.15 0.41 -22.66
C ASN A 18 -0.75 0.26 -21.43
N GLU A 19 -0.39 -0.59 -20.47
CA GLU A 19 -1.18 -0.86 -19.26
C GLU A 19 -0.49 -0.41 -17.97
N TRP A 20 0.73 0.14 -18.05
CA TRP A 20 1.54 0.51 -16.88
C TRP A 20 0.76 1.36 -15.87
N SER A 21 -0.06 2.31 -16.36
CA SER A 21 -0.88 3.18 -15.52
C SER A 21 -1.95 2.43 -14.73
N ARG A 22 -2.51 1.35 -15.31
CA ARG A 22 -3.48 0.47 -14.62
C ARG A 22 -2.80 -0.44 -13.59
N LEU A 23 -1.51 -0.70 -13.75
CA LEU A 23 -0.72 -1.56 -12.86
C LEU A 23 -0.11 -0.79 -11.68
N LEU A 24 -0.11 0.55 -11.72
CA LEU A 24 0.40 1.39 -10.64
C LEU A 24 -0.25 1.10 -9.29
N SER A 25 -1.59 0.97 -9.25
CA SER A 25 -2.29 0.66 -8.01
C SER A 25 -1.86 -0.70 -7.42
N THR A 26 -1.58 -1.68 -8.27
CA THR A 26 -1.06 -2.98 -7.84
C THR A 26 0.38 -2.87 -7.33
N ALA A 27 1.21 -2.05 -8.00
CA ALA A 27 2.59 -1.78 -7.60
C ALA A 27 2.65 -1.10 -6.23
N GLU A 28 1.84 -0.06 -6.04
CA GLU A 28 1.69 0.67 -4.78
C GLU A 28 1.23 -0.26 -3.67
N PHE A 29 0.20 -1.07 -3.92
CA PHE A 29 -0.28 -2.04 -2.95
C PHE A 29 0.81 -3.04 -2.55
N ALA A 30 1.51 -3.64 -3.52
CA ALA A 30 2.57 -4.61 -3.26
C ALA A 30 3.72 -3.98 -2.47
N HIS A 31 4.16 -2.76 -2.83
CA HIS A 31 5.21 -2.05 -2.13
C HIS A 31 4.80 -1.70 -0.68
N ASN A 32 3.59 -1.15 -0.50
CA ASN A 32 3.12 -0.70 0.81
C ASN A 32 2.71 -1.85 1.75
N PHE A 33 2.42 -3.03 1.21
CA PHE A 33 2.12 -4.24 1.96
C PHE A 33 3.40 -5.02 2.35
N ASN A 34 4.48 -4.88 1.58
CA ASN A 34 5.72 -5.61 1.85
C ASN A 34 6.37 -5.16 3.17
N ILE A 35 6.78 -6.14 3.98
CA ILE A 35 7.49 -5.90 5.24
C ILE A 35 8.92 -5.45 4.93
N HIS A 36 9.25 -4.24 5.35
CA HIS A 36 10.58 -3.71 5.13
C HIS A 36 11.61 -4.36 6.08
N SER A 37 12.80 -4.69 5.56
CA SER A 37 13.81 -5.48 6.25
C SER A 37 14.36 -4.81 7.53
N VAL A 38 14.40 -3.47 7.56
CA VAL A 38 14.91 -2.66 8.68
C VAL A 38 13.87 -2.49 9.78
N THR A 39 12.66 -2.05 9.43
CA THR A 39 11.61 -1.74 10.41
C THR A 39 10.82 -2.96 10.85
N LYS A 40 10.96 -4.08 10.12
CA LYS A 40 10.19 -5.32 10.29
C LYS A 40 8.67 -5.10 10.24
N LYS A 41 8.24 -4.02 9.59
CA LYS A 41 6.84 -3.59 9.46
C LYS A 41 6.58 -3.13 8.02
N SER A 42 5.34 -3.28 7.56
CA SER A 42 4.93 -2.72 6.27
C SER A 42 4.74 -1.20 6.34
N PRO A 43 4.94 -0.47 5.24
CA PRO A 43 4.58 0.94 5.16
C PRO A 43 3.11 1.22 5.51
N PHE A 44 2.18 0.32 5.16
CA PHE A 44 0.78 0.41 5.60
C PHE A 44 0.67 0.37 7.12
N PHE A 45 1.33 -0.57 7.78
CA PHE A 45 1.33 -0.64 9.23
C PHE A 45 1.94 0.61 9.88
N LEU A 46 3.00 1.16 9.30
CA LEU A 46 3.64 2.36 9.86
C LEU A 46 2.78 3.62 9.71
N THR A 47 2.04 3.74 8.61
CA THR A 47 1.25 4.93 8.28
C THR A 47 -0.16 4.87 8.87
N LEU A 48 -0.83 3.74 8.69
CA LEU A 48 -2.24 3.54 9.06
C LEU A 48 -2.39 2.89 10.44
N ARG A 49 -1.29 2.39 11.02
CA ARG A 49 -1.27 1.58 12.27
C ARG A 49 -2.02 0.26 12.18
N TYR A 50 -2.30 -0.20 10.96
CA TYR A 50 -2.86 -1.52 10.69
C TYR A 50 -2.34 -2.12 9.39
N GLU A 51 -2.40 -3.44 9.30
CA GLU A 51 -2.01 -4.18 8.10
C GLU A 51 -3.19 -4.24 7.12
N SER A 52 -2.95 -3.90 5.85
CA SER A 52 -4.00 -3.96 4.82
C SER A 52 -4.24 -5.41 4.42
N HIS A 53 -5.40 -6.00 4.76
CA HIS A 53 -5.73 -7.34 4.29
C HIS A 53 -5.85 -7.38 2.76
N SER A 54 -5.08 -8.27 2.11
CA SER A 54 -5.02 -8.45 0.65
C SER A 54 -6.33 -8.90 -0.01
N TYR A 55 -7.31 -9.26 0.80
CA TYR A 55 -8.66 -9.57 0.39
C TYR A 55 -9.62 -8.72 1.23
N PRO A 56 -10.62 -8.03 0.63
CA PRO A 56 -11.70 -7.45 1.40
C PRO A 56 -12.56 -8.60 1.90
N SER A 57 -12.11 -9.27 2.96
CA SER A 57 -13.07 -9.81 3.90
C SER A 57 -13.81 -8.58 4.39
N ILE A 58 -15.05 -8.41 3.93
CA ILE A 58 -15.99 -7.46 4.52
C ILE A 58 -16.27 -8.02 5.92
N ALA A 59 -15.28 -7.92 6.80
CA ALA A 59 -15.44 -8.22 8.20
C ALA A 59 -16.39 -7.12 8.69
N LYS A 60 -17.66 -7.48 8.86
CA LYS A 60 -18.70 -6.59 9.38
C LYS A 60 -18.28 -5.94 10.71
N ASN A 61 -17.30 -6.54 11.40
CA ASN A 61 -16.68 -6.10 12.63
C ASN A 61 -15.16 -5.97 12.48
N SER A 62 -14.69 -5.30 11.42
CA SER A 62 -13.26 -5.02 11.26
C SER A 62 -12.77 -4.20 12.47
N PRO A 63 -11.70 -4.63 13.18
CA PRO A 63 -11.08 -3.82 14.23
C PRO A 63 -10.33 -2.62 13.64
N LEU A 64 -10.32 -2.48 12.30
CA LEU A 64 -9.62 -1.41 11.60
C LEU A 64 -10.50 -0.16 11.54
N PRO A 65 -9.98 1.02 11.92
CA PRO A 65 -10.67 2.28 11.73
C PRO A 65 -10.94 2.51 10.25
N SER A 66 -12.06 3.14 9.92
CA SER A 66 -12.37 3.41 8.52
C SER A 66 -11.39 4.42 7.92
N ILE A 67 -11.19 4.41 6.60
CA ILE A 67 -10.38 5.43 5.90
C ILE A 67 -10.81 6.85 6.28
N LYS A 68 -12.12 7.06 6.49
CA LYS A 68 -12.69 8.35 6.89
C LYS A 68 -12.20 8.81 8.27
N GLU A 69 -12.01 7.87 9.19
CA GLU A 69 -11.63 8.07 10.58
C GLU A 69 -10.11 8.30 10.73
N CYS A 70 -9.31 7.61 9.91
CA CYS A 70 -7.90 7.95 9.74
C CYS A 70 -7.70 9.35 9.15
N LEU A 71 -8.53 9.76 8.18
CA LEU A 71 -8.42 11.08 7.57
C LEU A 71 -8.83 12.22 8.52
N SER A 72 -9.76 12.00 9.45
CA SER A 72 -10.10 13.00 10.46
C SER A 72 -9.01 13.16 11.51
N THR A 73 -8.43 12.05 12.00
CA THR A 73 -7.33 12.09 12.99
C THR A 73 -6.07 12.76 12.44
N LEU A 74 -5.77 12.60 11.14
CA LEU A 74 -4.66 13.32 10.49
C LEU A 74 -4.88 14.81 10.31
N LYS A 75 -6.15 15.28 10.27
CA LYS A 75 -6.46 16.71 10.16
C LYS A 75 -6.43 17.43 11.51
N GLU A 76 -6.47 16.67 12.61
CA GLU A 76 -6.46 17.19 13.98
C GLU A 76 -5.05 17.22 14.60
N ALA A 77 -4.05 16.64 13.94
CA ALA A 77 -2.64 16.64 14.33
C ALA A 77 -1.85 17.77 13.65
#